data_AF-V4NS01-F1
#
_entry.id   AF-V4NS01-F1
#
_cell.length_a   1.000
_cell.length_b   1.000
_cell.length_c   1.000
_cell.angle_alpha   90.00
_cell.angle_beta   90.00
_cell.angle_gamma   90.00
#
_symmetry.space_group_name_H-M   'P 1'
#
loop_
_entity.id
_entity.type
_entity.pdbx_description
1 polymer ?
#
loop_
_entity_poly.entity_id
_entity_poly.type
_entity_poly.pdbx_seq_one_letter_code
_entity_poly.pdbx_strand_id
1 'polypeptide(L)'
;MTKSTYILPLAALGFGVIFVSGVMAVSAGAMSAGRPNPESRVNRDPRACFDPAHVRSFNTINDHKMIIVSDWNEAYELELGGACMGIDTSMRIGIRSRGLGMADVCGPMDAEIFYSDLSGNRVQSCTVTSVHHLTGDEAAPYVMKRKADRAK
;
A
#
# COMPACT_ATOMS: atom_id res chain seq x y z
N MET A 1 -12.01 3.51 -43.59
CA MET A 1 -12.20 2.08 -43.30
C MET A 1 -12.42 1.95 -41.79
N THR A 2 -13.67 2.10 -41.33
CA THR A 2 -14.62 1.02 -40.91
C THR A 2 -14.35 0.54 -39.48
N LYS A 3 -14.99 1.15 -38.47
CA LYS A 3 -16.24 0.74 -37.77
C LYS A 3 -16.10 -0.58 -37.00
N SER A 4 -16.25 -0.53 -35.68
CA SER A 4 -16.84 -1.66 -34.94
C SER A 4 -17.71 -1.16 -33.79
N THR A 5 -19.00 -1.42 -33.95
CA THR A 5 -20.12 -1.16 -33.06
C THR A 5 -20.80 -2.50 -32.88
N TYR A 6 -21.00 -3.00 -31.66
CA TYR A 6 -22.04 -3.99 -31.38
C TYR A 6 -22.62 -3.80 -29.98
N ILE A 7 -23.83 -3.23 -29.98
CA ILE A 7 -24.85 -3.30 -28.93
C ILE A 7 -25.64 -4.59 -29.18
N LEU A 8 -26.05 -5.31 -28.12
CA LEU A 8 -27.34 -6.04 -28.12
C LEU A 8 -27.78 -6.44 -26.69
N PRO A 9 -28.98 -6.00 -26.24
CA PRO A 9 -29.68 -6.48 -25.05
C PRO A 9 -30.73 -7.56 -25.44
N LEU A 10 -31.15 -8.42 -24.52
CA LEU A 10 -32.39 -9.21 -24.67
C LEU A 10 -32.97 -9.64 -23.32
N ALA A 11 -34.17 -9.13 -23.05
CA ALA A 11 -35.08 -9.52 -21.99
C ALA A 11 -36.05 -10.60 -22.50
N ALA A 12 -36.48 -11.53 -21.64
CA ALA A 12 -37.75 -12.27 -21.74
C ALA A 12 -37.90 -13.17 -20.48
N LEU A 13 -38.85 -12.89 -19.58
CA LEU A 13 -40.21 -13.45 -19.50
C LEU A 13 -40.28 -14.88 -18.92
N GLY A 14 -40.85 -14.98 -17.71
CA GLY A 14 -41.33 -16.22 -17.11
C GLY A 14 -42.38 -15.92 -16.04
N PHE A 15 -43.65 -15.82 -16.44
CA PHE A 15 -44.83 -15.77 -15.57
C PHE A 15 -45.22 -17.20 -15.15
N GLY A 16 -45.55 -17.41 -13.88
CA GLY A 16 -46.14 -18.65 -13.34
C GLY A 16 -46.80 -18.40 -11.99
N VAL A 17 -48.02 -18.88 -11.80
CA VAL A 17 -49.11 -18.27 -10.98
C VAL A 17 -49.45 -19.07 -9.69
N ILE A 18 -49.91 -18.32 -8.67
CA ILE A 18 -50.88 -18.63 -7.59
C ILE A 18 -50.50 -19.64 -6.48
N PHE A 19 -50.52 -19.20 -5.20
CA PHE A 19 -51.24 -19.87 -4.09
C PHE A 19 -51.45 -18.93 -2.88
N VAL A 20 -52.75 -18.69 -2.59
CA VAL A 20 -53.44 -18.60 -1.29
C VAL A 20 -53.01 -17.57 -0.22
N SER A 21 -54.02 -16.78 0.15
CA SER A 21 -54.19 -15.90 1.30
C SER A 21 -53.62 -16.41 2.63
N GLY A 22 -52.74 -15.60 3.23
CA GLY A 22 -52.34 -15.69 4.63
C GLY A 22 -51.89 -14.33 5.11
N VAL A 23 -52.74 -13.65 5.90
CA VAL A 23 -52.42 -12.38 6.56
C VAL A 23 -51.40 -12.67 7.67
N MET A 24 -50.12 -12.42 7.41
CA MET A 24 -49.09 -12.28 8.44
C MET A 24 -48.24 -11.07 8.07
N ALA A 25 -48.50 -9.96 8.75
CA ALA A 25 -47.61 -8.82 8.79
C ALA A 25 -46.27 -9.27 9.40
N VAL A 26 -45.24 -9.38 8.57
CA VAL A 26 -43.86 -9.51 9.06
C VAL A 26 -43.06 -8.41 8.40
N SER A 27 -42.82 -7.40 9.21
CA SER A 27 -41.86 -6.30 9.08
C SER A 27 -40.78 -6.55 8.02
N ALA A 28 -40.60 -5.53 7.18
CA ALA A 28 -39.43 -5.31 6.35
C ALA A 28 -38.13 -5.40 7.18
N GLY A 29 -37.65 -6.61 7.37
CA GLY A 29 -36.26 -6.88 7.70
C GLY A 29 -35.48 -6.81 6.40
N ALA A 30 -35.21 -5.58 5.95
CA ALA A 30 -34.09 -5.37 5.06
C ALA A 30 -32.87 -6.00 5.76
N MET A 31 -32.47 -7.19 5.31
CA MET A 31 -31.16 -7.72 5.63
C MET A 31 -30.19 -6.72 5.01
N SER A 32 -29.83 -5.74 5.81
CA SER A 32 -28.72 -4.85 5.58
C SER A 32 -27.49 -5.74 5.64
N ALA A 33 -27.22 -6.41 4.52
CA ALA A 33 -25.89 -6.86 4.18
C ALA A 33 -25.05 -5.59 4.30
N GLY A 34 -24.31 -5.49 5.41
CA GLY A 34 -23.49 -4.34 5.74
C GLY A 34 -22.69 -3.98 4.50
N ARG A 35 -23.07 -2.87 3.86
CA ARG A 35 -22.27 -2.30 2.79
C ARG A 35 -20.87 -2.12 3.38
N PRO A 36 -19.80 -2.61 2.72
CA PRO A 36 -18.45 -2.36 3.19
C PRO A 36 -18.32 -0.86 3.40
N ASN A 37 -18.06 -0.44 4.64
CA ASN A 37 -17.95 0.96 4.98
C ASN A 37 -16.83 1.57 4.09
N PRO A 38 -17.12 2.52 3.18
CA PRO A 38 -16.08 3.13 2.37
C PRO A 38 -15.07 3.93 3.21
N GLU A 39 -15.37 4.16 4.49
CA GLU A 39 -14.46 4.73 5.49
C GLU A 39 -13.38 3.76 6.00
N SER A 40 -13.45 2.45 5.69
CA SER A 40 -12.36 1.52 6.00
C SER A 40 -11.27 1.50 4.92
N ARG A 41 -11.27 2.48 4.00
CA ARG A 41 -10.04 2.78 3.26
C ARG A 41 -9.12 3.45 4.26
N VAL A 42 -8.14 2.68 4.75
CA VAL A 42 -6.94 3.20 5.40
C VAL A 42 -6.60 4.52 4.73
N ASN A 43 -6.54 5.60 5.51
CA ASN A 43 -6.24 6.94 5.06
C ASN A 43 -4.84 6.94 4.44
N ARG A 44 -4.76 6.56 3.17
CA ARG A 44 -3.54 6.55 2.37
C ARG A 44 -3.34 8.00 1.95
N ASP A 45 -2.40 8.68 2.58
CA ASP A 45 -1.95 9.95 2.05
C ASP A 45 -1.29 9.67 0.68
N PRO A 46 -1.84 10.15 -0.44
CA PRO A 46 -1.28 9.88 -1.75
C PRO A 46 0.11 10.50 -1.94
N ARG A 47 0.54 11.42 -1.05
CA ARG A 47 1.90 11.98 -1.00
C ARG A 47 2.86 11.14 -0.16
N ALA A 48 2.36 10.12 0.55
CA ALA A 48 3.17 9.15 1.28
C ALA A 48 3.45 7.89 0.45
N CYS A 49 3.10 7.89 -0.84
CA CYS A 49 3.40 6.80 -1.74
C CYS A 49 4.81 6.91 -2.31
N PHE A 50 5.56 5.81 -2.34
CA PHE A 50 6.82 5.71 -3.07
C PHE A 50 6.86 4.44 -3.93
N ASP A 51 7.61 4.49 -5.02
CA ASP A 51 7.87 3.32 -5.84
C ASP A 51 9.11 2.57 -5.32
N PRO A 52 9.01 1.30 -4.89
CA PRO A 52 10.14 0.52 -4.40
C PRO A 52 11.24 0.32 -5.46
N ALA A 53 10.92 0.44 -6.75
CA ALA A 53 11.91 0.37 -7.83
C ALA A 53 12.80 1.62 -7.92
N HIS A 54 12.34 2.76 -7.38
CA HIS A 54 13.04 4.04 -7.40
C HIS A 54 13.64 4.40 -6.03
N VAL A 55 13.93 3.40 -5.20
CA VAL A 55 14.61 3.59 -3.91
C VAL A 55 16.12 3.49 -4.10
N ARG A 56 16.83 4.56 -3.73
CA ARG A 56 18.28 4.67 -3.92
C ARG A 56 19.10 4.29 -2.69
N SER A 57 18.53 4.47 -1.49
CA SER A 57 19.24 4.24 -0.24
C SER A 57 18.32 3.83 0.89
N PHE A 58 18.84 2.96 1.75
CA PHE A 58 18.20 2.47 2.96
C PHE A 58 19.03 2.93 4.16
N ASN A 59 18.38 3.49 5.17
CA ASN A 59 19.00 3.90 6.42
C ASN A 59 18.20 3.31 7.58
N THR A 60 18.76 2.32 8.24
CA THR A 60 18.14 1.61 9.35
C THR A 60 18.41 2.38 10.65
N ILE A 61 17.35 2.89 11.27
CA ILE A 61 17.45 3.62 12.53
C ILE A 61 17.46 2.64 13.70
N ASN A 62 16.63 1.60 13.63
CA ASN A 62 16.56 0.49 14.55
C ASN A 62 15.77 -0.69 13.92
N ASP A 63 15.54 -1.75 14.69
CA ASP A 63 14.82 -2.96 14.25
C ASP A 63 13.34 -2.75 13.88
N HIS A 64 12.78 -1.56 14.12
CA HIS A 64 11.38 -1.23 13.88
C HIS A 64 11.21 -0.03 12.93
N LYS A 65 12.29 0.69 12.61
CA LYS A 65 12.23 1.93 11.84
C LYS A 65 13.38 2.02 10.85
N MET A 66 13.03 2.36 9.62
CA MET A 66 14.00 2.65 8.57
C MET A 66 13.57 3.87 7.77
N ILE A 67 14.54 4.65 7.33
CA ILE A 67 14.36 5.72 6.38
C ILE A 67 14.80 5.22 5.02
N ILE A 68 13.96 5.43 4.01
CA ILE A 68 14.34 5.26 2.62
C ILE A 68 14.48 6.61 1.97
N VAL A 69 15.32 6.67 0.93
CA VAL A 69 15.38 7.84 0.06
C VAL A 69 15.11 7.40 -1.36
N SER A 70 14.22 8.10 -2.05
CA SER A 70 13.93 7.86 -3.45
C SER A 70 14.97 8.52 -4.36
N ASP A 71 14.98 8.12 -5.63
CA ASP A 71 15.77 8.76 -6.69
C ASP A 71 15.42 10.25 -6.86
N TRP A 72 14.17 10.62 -6.57
CA TRP A 72 13.70 12.01 -6.58
C TRP A 72 14.17 12.84 -5.39
N ASN A 73 15.01 12.27 -4.52
CA ASN A 73 15.57 12.92 -3.34
C ASN A 73 14.50 13.26 -2.29
N GLU A 74 13.49 12.40 -2.16
CA GLU A 74 12.47 12.44 -1.13
C GLU A 74 12.75 11.36 -0.09
N ALA A 75 12.53 11.67 1.19
CA ALA A 75 12.79 10.75 2.29
C ALA A 75 11.48 10.25 2.88
N TYR A 76 11.40 8.94 3.14
CA TYR A 76 10.22 8.33 3.74
C TYR A 76 10.63 7.52 4.96
N GLU A 77 9.95 7.72 6.09
CA GLU A 77 10.03 6.86 7.26
C GLU A 77 9.10 5.67 7.08
N LEU A 78 9.64 4.48 7.26
CA LEU A 78 8.92 3.22 7.27
C LEU A 78 8.98 2.64 8.67
N GLU A 79 7.82 2.29 9.20
CA GLU A 79 7.73 1.45 10.39
C GLU A 79 7.60 -0.01 9.98
N LEU A 80 8.34 -0.88 10.67
CA LEU A 80 8.43 -2.30 10.39
C LEU A 80 7.59 -3.08 11.39
N GLY A 81 6.96 -4.14 10.89
CA GLY A 81 6.13 -5.05 11.65
C GLY A 81 6.98 -6.02 12.45
N GLY A 82 6.89 -5.90 13.77
CA GLY A 82 7.71 -6.68 14.70
C GLY A 82 9.15 -6.20 14.74
N ALA A 83 9.98 -6.88 15.54
CA ALA A 83 11.41 -6.60 15.62
C ALA A 83 12.14 -7.32 14.47
N CYS A 84 12.62 -6.57 13.49
CA CYS A 84 13.42 -7.06 12.37
C CYS A 84 14.89 -7.19 12.76
N MET A 85 15.18 -8.19 13.59
CA MET A 85 16.52 -8.36 14.18
C MET A 85 17.60 -8.48 13.12
N GLY A 86 18.64 -7.65 13.23
CA GLY A 86 19.79 -7.67 12.35
C GLY A 86 19.59 -6.93 11.03
N ILE A 87 18.47 -6.24 10.84
CA ILE A 87 18.27 -5.35 9.69
C ILE A 87 19.26 -4.18 9.70
N ASP A 88 19.63 -3.68 10.89
CA ASP A 88 20.59 -2.61 11.11
C ASP A 88 22.01 -2.98 10.62
N THR A 89 22.36 -4.26 10.74
CA THR A 89 23.65 -4.81 10.28
C THR A 89 23.63 -5.37 8.86
N SER A 90 22.45 -5.39 8.21
CA SER A 90 22.30 -5.96 6.88
C SER A 90 22.88 -5.05 5.79
N MET A 91 23.69 -5.63 4.91
CA MET A 91 24.20 -4.96 3.70
C MET A 91 23.34 -5.23 2.46
N ARG A 92 22.36 -6.13 2.56
CA ARG A 92 21.52 -6.56 1.44
C ARG A 92 20.08 -6.36 1.85
N ILE A 93 19.53 -5.20 1.53
CA ILE A 93 18.15 -4.82 1.83
C ILE A 93 17.44 -4.55 0.50
N GLY A 94 16.21 -5.04 0.38
CA GLY A 94 15.33 -4.79 -0.75
C GLY A 94 13.89 -4.62 -0.29
N ILE A 95 13.06 -4.00 -1.14
CA ILE A 95 11.64 -3.81 -0.88
C ILE A 95 10.85 -4.50 -1.97
N ARG A 96 9.79 -5.20 -1.59
CA ARG A 96 8.81 -5.75 -2.52
C ARG A 96 7.44 -5.19 -2.20
N SER A 97 6.76 -4.64 -3.20
CA SER A 97 5.34 -4.32 -3.10
C SER A 97 4.51 -5.61 -3.06
N ARG A 98 3.51 -5.64 -2.17
CA ARG A 98 2.51 -6.71 -2.02
C ARG A 98 1.18 -6.38 -2.68
N GLY A 99 1.02 -5.16 -3.22
CA GLY A 99 -0.22 -4.69 -3.81
C GLY A 99 -0.69 -5.56 -4.98
N LEU A 100 -2.01 -5.73 -5.11
CA LEU A 100 -2.66 -6.42 -6.25
C LEU A 100 -2.60 -5.54 -7.51
N GLY A 101 -1.40 -5.34 -8.07
CA GLY A 101 -1.17 -4.60 -9.32
C GLY A 101 -0.76 -3.13 -9.16
N MET A 102 -0.64 -2.63 -7.93
CA MET A 102 -0.05 -1.30 -7.65
C MET A 102 1.43 -1.49 -7.32
N ALA A 103 2.31 -0.88 -8.12
CA ALA A 103 3.75 -0.88 -7.84
C ALA A 103 4.07 -0.02 -6.60
N ASP A 104 3.32 1.05 -6.41
CA ASP A 104 3.54 2.03 -5.35
C ASP A 104 3.14 1.51 -3.96
N VAL A 105 3.93 1.89 -2.96
CA VAL A 105 3.76 1.56 -1.56
C VAL A 105 3.27 2.81 -0.83
N CYS A 106 2.00 2.80 -0.44
CA CYS A 106 1.34 3.97 0.16
C CYS A 106 0.97 3.79 1.64
N GLY A 107 1.16 2.59 2.20
CA GLY A 107 0.56 2.29 3.50
C GLY A 107 0.89 0.93 4.10
N PRO A 108 0.24 0.58 5.22
CA PRO A 108 0.44 -0.67 5.94
C PRO A 108 0.21 -1.87 5.04
N MET A 109 1.08 -2.87 5.18
CA MET A 109 1.01 -4.18 4.50
C MET A 109 1.09 -4.12 2.97
N ASP A 110 1.24 -2.93 2.38
CA ASP A 110 1.44 -2.75 0.95
C ASP A 110 2.88 -3.11 0.52
N ALA A 111 3.81 -3.26 1.47
CA ALA A 111 5.19 -3.67 1.23
C ALA A 111 5.76 -4.65 2.26
N GLU A 112 6.80 -5.35 1.82
CA GLU A 112 7.63 -6.21 2.65
C GLU A 112 9.10 -5.93 2.36
N ILE A 113 9.88 -5.74 3.43
CA ILE A 113 11.33 -5.56 3.40
C ILE A 113 11.97 -6.94 3.42
N PHE A 114 12.87 -7.21 2.50
CA PHE A 114 13.68 -8.41 2.45
C PHE A 114 15.11 -8.05 2.78
N TYR A 115 15.72 -8.77 3.71
CA TYR A 115 17.11 -8.55 4.08
C TYR A 115 17.85 -9.86 4.32
N SER A 116 19.16 -9.85 4.12
CA SER A 116 20.02 -10.99 4.46
C SER A 116 20.87 -10.63 5.66
N ASP A 117 20.96 -11.54 6.63
CA ASP A 117 21.86 -11.37 7.77
C ASP A 117 23.34 -11.33 7.31
N LEU A 118 24.24 -10.99 8.24
CA LEU A 118 25.69 -10.96 8.00
C LEU A 118 26.24 -12.32 7.51
N SER A 119 25.57 -13.43 7.84
CA SER A 119 25.96 -14.75 7.35
C SER A 119 25.55 -14.98 5.89
N GLY A 120 24.65 -14.17 5.33
CA GLY A 120 24.16 -14.25 3.95
C GLY A 120 23.37 -15.52 3.63
N ASN A 121 23.16 -16.40 4.61
CA ASN A 121 22.61 -17.74 4.40
C ASN A 121 21.08 -17.77 4.55
N ARG A 122 20.47 -16.72 5.10
CA ARG A 122 19.04 -16.63 5.30
C ARG A 122 18.53 -15.26 4.86
N VAL A 123 17.52 -15.28 4.00
CA VAL A 123 16.72 -14.10 3.69
C VAL A 123 15.59 -14.05 4.69
N GLN A 124 15.52 -12.96 5.44
CA GLN A 124 14.41 -12.63 6.33
C GLN A 124 13.51 -11.61 5.67
N SER A 125 12.24 -11.58 6.10
CA SER A 125 11.28 -10.63 5.61
C SER A 125 10.52 -9.96 6.76
N CYS A 126 10.21 -8.69 6.57
CA CYS A 126 9.49 -7.87 7.53
C CYS A 126 8.42 -7.06 6.83
N THR A 127 7.21 -7.08 7.36
CA THR A 127 6.12 -6.29 6.79
C THR A 127 6.29 -4.82 7.13
N VAL A 128 5.86 -3.93 6.24
CA VAL A 128 5.77 -2.50 6.55
C VAL A 128 4.43 -2.24 7.22
N THR A 129 4.42 -1.56 8.36
CA THR A 129 3.21 -1.22 9.13
C THR A 129 2.80 0.24 8.98
N SER A 130 3.72 1.13 8.64
CA SER A 130 3.41 2.54 8.39
C SER A 130 4.39 3.14 7.39
N VAL A 131 3.92 4.13 6.64
CA VAL A 131 4.73 4.91 5.69
C VAL A 131 4.44 6.38 5.93
N HIS A 132 5.50 7.15 6.14
CA HIS A 132 5.40 8.59 6.37
C HIS A 132 6.40 9.35 5.50
N HIS A 133 5.93 10.35 4.75
CA HIS A 133 6.81 11.20 3.95
C HIS A 133 7.42 12.28 4.86
N LEU A 134 8.74 12.28 4.98
CA LEU A 134 9.49 13.32 5.69
C LEU A 134 9.60 14.57 4.82
N THR A 135 9.31 15.73 5.38
CA THR A 135 9.38 17.01 4.65
C THR A 135 10.25 18.03 5.39
N GLY A 136 10.74 19.04 4.66
CA GLY A 136 11.48 20.16 5.24
C GLY A 136 12.68 19.74 6.08
N ASP A 137 12.69 20.16 7.35
CA ASP A 137 13.79 19.94 8.29
C ASP A 137 13.99 18.46 8.65
N GLU A 138 12.94 17.66 8.64
CA GLU A 138 13.01 16.22 8.97
C GLU A 138 13.68 15.42 7.85
N ALA A 139 13.51 15.84 6.59
CA ALA A 139 14.14 15.22 5.43
C ALA A 139 15.60 15.67 5.24
N ALA A 140 15.94 16.89 5.67
CA ALA A 140 17.25 17.52 5.50
C ALA A 140 18.47 16.65 5.83
N PRO A 141 18.49 15.80 6.88
CA PRO A 141 19.63 14.92 7.16
C PRO A 141 19.80 13.76 6.17
N TYR A 142 18.75 13.38 5.43
CA TYR A 142 18.73 12.22 4.54
C TYR A 142 18.80 12.60 3.06
N VAL A 143 18.30 13.79 2.72
CA VAL A 143 18.25 14.28 1.34
C VAL A 143 19.51 15.04 0.99
N MET A 144 19.96 14.90 -0.26
CA MET A 144 21.11 15.64 -0.75
C MET A 144 20.71 17.11 -0.94
N LYS A 145 21.51 18.03 -0.38
CA LYS A 145 21.38 19.46 -0.70
C LYS A 145 21.59 19.67 -2.20
N ARG A 146 20.62 20.27 -2.89
CA ARG A 146 20.78 20.57 -4.32
C ARG A 146 21.93 21.55 -4.49
N LYS A 147 22.61 21.49 -5.64
CA LYS A 147 23.78 22.34 -5.91
C LYS A 147 23.46 23.84 -5.78
N ALA A 148 22.24 24.24 -6.12
CA ALA A 148 21.74 25.60 -5.96
C ALA A 148 21.72 26.07 -4.49
N ASP A 149 21.44 25.17 -3.55
CA ASP A 149 21.36 25.48 -2.12
C ASP A 149 22.72 25.43 -1.41
N ARG A 150 23.75 24.90 -2.07
CA ARG A 150 25.13 24.81 -1.57
C ARG A 150 25.99 26.04 -1.89
N ALA A 151 25.55 26.88 -2.81
CA ALA A 151 26.32 28.02 -3.32
C ALA A 151 26.08 29.33 -2.54
N LYS A 152 25.46 29.26 -1.37
CA LYS A 152 25.13 30.40 -0.50
C LYS A 152 25.77 30.20 0.87
#